data_AF-A0A6G1SJ50-F1
#
_entry.id   AF-A0A6G1SJ50-F1
#
_cell.length_a   1.000
_cell.length_b   1.000
_cell.length_c   1.000
_cell.angle_alpha   90.00
_cell.angle_beta   90.00
_cell.angle_gamma   90.00
#
_symmetry.space_group_name_H-M   'P 1'
#
loop_
_entity.id
_entity.type
_entity.pdbx_description
1 polymer ?
#
loop_
_entity_poly.entity_id
_entity_poly.type
_entity_poly.pdbx_seq_one_letter_code
_entity_poly.pdbx_strand_id
1 'polypeptide(L)'
;MKPTPPQTPQQQQECHLDELGYCFIKRCIEIIETRGLDDQGLYRVGGVNSRVARLLQMCLDRKNFDPETGRVTLPDFSDPVEWETKTITSALKNYLRNLSEPLMTYNLHPVVIEAASKYHCS
;
A
#
# COMPACT_ATOMS: atom_id res chain seq x y z
N MET A 1 42.38 -1.01 11.09
CA MET A 1 41.01 -0.46 10.96
C MET A 1 40.22 -1.41 10.07
N LYS A 2 39.24 -2.14 10.61
CA LYS A 2 38.35 -2.96 9.78
C LYS A 2 37.29 -2.02 9.18
N PRO A 3 37.02 -2.06 7.86
CA PRO A 3 35.96 -1.26 7.28
C PRO A 3 34.62 -1.69 7.86
N THR A 4 33.87 -0.73 8.38
CA THR A 4 32.47 -0.88 8.78
C THR A 4 31.63 -1.23 7.54
N PRO A 5 30.77 -2.26 7.58
CA PRO A 5 29.93 -2.59 6.44
C PRO A 5 28.95 -1.44 6.14
N PRO A 6 28.62 -1.22 4.85
CA PRO A 6 27.67 -0.20 4.45
C PRO A 6 26.30 -0.46 5.07
N GLN A 7 25.69 0.59 5.61
CA GLN A 7 24.33 0.55 6.14
C GLN A 7 23.36 0.23 4.99
N THR A 8 22.66 -0.89 5.07
CA THR A 8 21.61 -1.31 4.13
C THR A 8 20.49 -0.25 4.12
N PRO A 9 19.92 0.11 2.96
CA PRO A 9 18.77 1.01 2.93
C PRO A 9 17.61 0.34 3.67
N GLN A 10 16.99 1.08 4.59
CA GLN A 10 15.70 0.85 5.25
C GLN A 10 15.15 -0.57 5.10
N GLN A 11 15.15 -1.37 6.17
CA GLN A 11 14.43 -2.64 6.25
C GLN A 11 12.97 -2.42 5.80
N GLN A 12 12.69 -2.60 4.52
CA GLN A 12 11.35 -2.58 3.98
C GLN A 12 10.69 -3.84 4.49
N GLN A 13 9.72 -3.67 5.36
CA GLN A 13 8.87 -4.76 5.82
C GLN A 13 8.23 -5.40 4.59
N GLU A 14 8.66 -6.62 4.28
CA GLU A 14 8.14 -7.39 3.16
C GLU A 14 6.66 -7.64 3.38
N CYS A 15 5.81 -7.09 2.49
CA CYS A 15 4.37 -7.20 2.58
C CYS A 15 3.92 -8.41 1.76
N HIS A 16 2.92 -9.14 2.25
CA HIS A 16 2.28 -10.20 1.48
C HIS A 16 0.84 -9.82 1.20
N LEU A 17 0.30 -10.29 0.07
CA LEU A 17 -1.09 -10.12 -0.30
C LEU A 17 -1.94 -11.18 0.41
N ASP A 18 -2.06 -11.06 1.73
CA ASP A 18 -2.88 -11.91 2.61
C ASP A 18 -4.23 -11.26 2.94
N GLU A 19 -5.02 -11.88 3.82
CA GLU A 19 -6.35 -11.39 4.21
C GLU A 19 -6.29 -9.97 4.81
N LEU A 20 -5.29 -9.69 5.64
CA LEU A 20 -5.06 -8.35 6.21
C LEU A 20 -4.78 -7.33 5.10
N GLY A 21 -3.90 -7.68 4.19
CA GLY A 21 -3.56 -6.88 3.01
C GLY A 21 -4.78 -6.58 2.14
N TYR A 22 -5.60 -7.59 1.87
CA TYR A 22 -6.81 -7.46 1.07
C TYR A 22 -7.84 -6.54 1.73
N CYS A 23 -8.12 -6.75 3.03
CA CYS A 23 -9.02 -5.87 3.79
C CYS A 23 -8.50 -4.42 3.83
N PHE A 24 -7.19 -4.23 4.02
CA PHE A 24 -6.57 -2.92 4.00
C PHE A 24 -6.75 -2.21 2.65
N ILE A 25 -6.45 -2.87 1.53
CA ILE A 25 -6.63 -2.31 0.19
C ILE A 25 -8.08 -1.92 -0.03
N LYS A 26 -9.01 -2.84 0.23
CA LYS A 26 -10.44 -2.62 0.03
C LYS A 26 -10.92 -1.41 0.83
N ARG A 27 -10.55 -1.34 2.11
CA ARG A 27 -10.94 -0.22 2.98
C ARG A 27 -10.38 1.11 2.50
N CYS A 28 -9.13 1.14 2.04
CA CYS A 28 -8.54 2.35 1.46
C CYS A 28 -9.33 2.84 0.24
N ILE A 29 -9.68 1.92 -0.67
CA ILE A 29 -10.44 2.24 -1.89
C ILE A 29 -11.82 2.79 -1.52
N GLU A 30 -12.56 2.12 -0.63
CA GLU A 30 -13.89 2.59 -0.19
C GLU A 30 -13.85 4.04 0.34
N ILE A 31 -12.85 4.37 1.15
CA ILE A 31 -12.72 5.73 1.70
C ILE A 31 -12.37 6.74 0.61
N ILE A 32 -11.46 6.38 -0.30
CA ILE A 32 -11.06 7.25 -1.41
C ILE A 32 -12.23 7.51 -2.35
N GLU A 33 -13.05 6.50 -2.64
CA GLU A 33 -14.26 6.65 -3.45
C GLU A 33 -15.33 7.50 -2.75
N THR A 34 -15.45 7.39 -1.42
CA THR A 34 -16.48 8.12 -0.66
C THR A 34 -16.17 9.61 -0.52
N ARG A 35 -14.90 10.01 -0.31
CA ARG A 35 -14.55 11.40 0.01
C ARG A 35 -13.29 11.96 -0.67
N GLY A 36 -12.60 11.17 -1.48
CA GLY A 36 -11.32 11.54 -2.07
C GLY A 36 -11.35 11.86 -3.56
N LEU A 37 -12.44 11.57 -4.27
CA LEU A 37 -12.49 11.70 -5.74
C LEU A 37 -12.37 13.15 -6.23
N ASP A 38 -12.81 14.12 -5.42
CA ASP A 38 -12.72 15.55 -5.74
C ASP A 38 -11.38 16.19 -5.31
N ASP A 39 -10.50 15.44 -4.62
CA ASP A 39 -9.22 15.95 -4.14
C ASP A 39 -8.25 16.20 -5.31
N GLN A 40 -7.74 17.43 -5.40
CA GLN A 40 -6.77 17.80 -6.43
C GLN A 40 -5.45 17.04 -6.28
N GLY A 41 -5.07 16.34 -7.35
CA GLY A 41 -3.84 15.54 -7.36
C GLY A 41 -3.94 14.27 -6.51
N LEU A 42 -5.12 13.66 -6.43
CA LEU A 42 -5.31 12.31 -5.87
C LEU A 42 -4.25 11.34 -6.43
N TYR A 43 -3.67 10.52 -5.55
CA TYR A 43 -2.51 9.65 -5.81
C TYR A 43 -1.20 10.35 -6.24
N ARG A 44 -1.21 11.61 -6.67
CA ARG A 44 -0.01 12.39 -7.02
C ARG A 44 0.58 13.09 -5.79
N VAL A 45 -0.24 13.74 -4.98
CA VAL A 45 0.19 14.44 -3.76
C VAL A 45 0.52 13.43 -2.66
N GLY A 46 1.68 13.60 -2.03
CA GLY A 46 2.15 12.74 -0.94
C GLY A 46 1.53 13.09 0.41
N GLY A 47 1.24 12.07 1.21
CA GLY A 47 0.91 12.21 2.63
C GLY A 47 2.14 12.35 3.51
N VAL A 48 1.92 12.67 4.79
CA VAL A 48 3.01 12.80 5.76
C VAL A 48 3.55 11.41 6.10
N ASN A 49 4.85 11.17 5.85
CA ASN A 49 5.46 9.84 6.00
C ASN A 49 5.24 9.20 7.38
N SER A 50 5.27 9.97 8.47
CA SER A 50 5.01 9.44 9.82
C SER A 50 3.57 8.94 9.99
N ARG A 51 2.58 9.64 9.40
CA ARG A 51 1.18 9.21 9.40
C ARG A 51 0.98 7.99 8.51
N VAL A 52 1.66 7.93 7.36
CA VAL A 52 1.64 6.77 6.46
C VAL A 52 2.19 5.52 7.15
N ALA A 53 3.36 5.62 7.79
CA ALA A 53 3.96 4.51 8.52
C ALA A 53 3.08 4.04 9.68
N ARG A 54 2.53 4.98 10.47
CA ARG A 54 1.58 4.67 11.54
C ARG A 54 0.34 3.94 11.01
N LEU A 55 -0.23 4.40 9.91
CA LEU A 55 -1.41 3.79 9.31
C LEU A 55 -1.16 2.33 8.89
N LEU A 56 -0.04 2.10 8.19
CA LEU A 56 0.36 0.75 7.76
C LEU A 56 0.58 -0.17 8.97
N GLN A 57 1.31 0.30 9.98
CA GLN A 57 1.52 -0.46 11.21
C GLN A 57 0.19 -0.78 11.90
N MET A 58 -0.75 0.16 11.95
CA MET A 58 -2.04 -0.04 12.60
C MET A 58 -2.94 -1.03 11.85
N CYS A 59 -2.91 -1.05 10.52
CA CYS A 59 -3.82 -1.90 9.73
C CYS A 59 -3.27 -3.30 9.47
N LEU A 60 -1.94 -3.41 9.28
CA LEU A 60 -1.27 -4.66 8.91
C LEU A 60 -0.69 -5.41 10.13
N ASP A 61 -1.04 -4.98 11.35
CA ASP A 61 -0.68 -5.69 12.56
C ASP A 61 -1.42 -7.04 12.60
N ARG A 62 -0.67 -8.13 12.82
CA ARG A 62 -1.23 -9.49 12.91
C ARG A 62 -2.27 -9.64 14.01
N LYS A 63 -2.24 -8.79 15.04
CA LYS A 63 -3.27 -8.77 16.10
C LYS A 63 -4.67 -8.42 15.60
N ASN A 64 -4.78 -7.79 14.42
CA ASN A 64 -6.06 -7.43 13.82
C ASN A 64 -6.74 -8.61 13.14
N PHE A 65 -6.02 -9.71 12.91
CA PHE A 65 -6.56 -10.92 12.31
C PHE A 65 -6.89 -11.93 13.41
N ASP A 66 -8.15 -12.33 13.48
CA ASP A 66 -8.61 -13.43 14.30
C ASP A 66 -8.48 -14.74 13.51
N PRO A 67 -7.56 -15.66 13.88
CA PRO A 67 -7.35 -16.90 13.17
C PRO A 67 -8.49 -17.92 13.33
N GLU A 68 -9.32 -17.80 14.38
CA GLU A 68 -10.44 -18.71 14.60
C GLU A 68 -11.65 -18.32 13.75
N THR A 69 -11.91 -17.01 13.61
CA THR A 69 -13.06 -16.50 12.84
C THR A 69 -12.71 -16.04 11.42
N GLY A 70 -11.41 -15.91 11.11
CA GLY A 70 -10.92 -15.34 9.85
C GLY A 70 -11.22 -13.85 9.70
N ARG A 71 -11.66 -13.16 10.75
CA ARG A 71 -12.09 -11.76 10.68
C ARG A 71 -10.91 -10.82 10.84
N VAL A 72 -10.93 -9.75 10.06
CA VAL A 72 -10.00 -8.62 10.20
C VAL A 72 -10.72 -7.45 10.85
N THR A 73 -10.15 -6.92 11.94
CA THR A 73 -10.62 -5.71 12.61
C THR A 73 -9.73 -4.53 12.25
N LEU A 74 -10.25 -3.60 11.45
CA LEU A 74 -9.52 -2.39 11.06
C LEU A 74 -9.86 -1.20 11.98
N PRO A 75 -8.94 -0.22 12.12
CA PRO A 75 -9.24 1.01 12.84
C PRO A 75 -10.39 1.78 12.19
N ASP A 76 -11.03 2.65 12.98
CA ASP A 76 -12.04 3.56 12.47
C ASP A 76 -11.39 4.69 11.65
N PHE A 77 -11.94 4.94 10.46
CA PHE A 77 -11.48 5.93 9.50
C PHE A 77 -12.42 7.15 9.39
N SER A 78 -13.35 7.28 10.35
CA SER A 78 -14.37 8.33 10.37
C SER A 78 -13.81 9.74 10.53
N ASP A 79 -12.66 9.90 11.20
CA ASP A 79 -12.01 11.20 11.39
C ASP A 79 -11.18 11.59 10.14
N PRO A 80 -11.61 12.58 9.34
CA PRO A 80 -10.88 13.00 8.15
C PRO A 80 -9.60 13.79 8.46
N VAL A 81 -9.44 14.32 9.67
CA VAL A 81 -8.26 15.09 10.11
C VAL A 81 -7.12 14.16 10.50
N GLU A 82 -7.45 13.07 11.20
CA GLU A 82 -6.49 11.99 11.47
C GLU A 82 -6.12 11.26 10.17
N TRP A 83 -7.14 10.92 9.37
CA TRP A 83 -6.99 10.11 8.16
C TRP A 83 -7.18 10.93 6.89
N GLU A 84 -6.23 11.80 6.57
CA GLU A 84 -6.28 12.58 5.33
C GLU A 84 -6.21 11.66 4.09
N THR A 85 -6.95 11.97 3.01
CA THR A 85 -6.97 11.19 1.76
C THR A 85 -5.56 10.97 1.18
N LYS A 86 -4.72 12.01 1.21
CA LYS A 86 -3.31 11.93 0.76
C LYS A 86 -2.47 10.94 1.56
N THR A 87 -2.80 10.74 2.85
CA THR A 87 -2.15 9.75 3.71
C THR A 87 -2.61 8.34 3.35
N ILE A 88 -3.92 8.14 3.17
CA ILE A 88 -4.50 6.85 2.77
C ILE A 88 -3.96 6.40 1.40
N THR A 89 -3.99 7.28 0.39
CA THR A 89 -3.42 7.00 -0.93
C THR A 89 -1.93 6.70 -0.88
N SER A 90 -1.17 7.39 -0.01
CA SER A 90 0.26 7.14 0.16
C SER A 90 0.53 5.81 0.85
N ALA A 91 -0.28 5.42 1.84
CA ALA A 91 -0.20 4.12 2.47
C ALA A 91 -0.55 2.99 1.49
N LEU A 92 -1.62 3.14 0.71
CA LEU A 92 -1.98 2.17 -0.34
C LEU A 92 -0.84 1.98 -1.35
N LYS A 93 -0.26 3.07 -1.87
CA LYS A 93 0.90 3.02 -2.77
C LYS A 93 2.12 2.36 -2.11
N ASN A 94 2.36 2.63 -0.83
CA ASN A 94 3.50 2.08 -0.10
C ASN A 94 3.34 0.58 0.11
N TYR A 95 2.15 0.12 0.49
CA TYR A 95 1.83 -1.31 0.61
C TYR A 95 2.05 -2.05 -0.71
N LEU A 96 1.48 -1.56 -1.82
CA LEU A 96 1.65 -2.19 -3.15
C LEU A 96 3.11 -2.21 -3.62
N ARG A 97 3.91 -1.20 -3.27
CA ARG A 97 5.34 -1.12 -3.60
C ARG A 97 6.18 -2.14 -2.82
N ASN A 98 5.79 -2.44 -1.58
CA ASN A 98 6.54 -3.29 -0.68
C ASN A 98 6.07 -4.75 -0.69
N LEU A 99 5.18 -5.12 -1.61
CA LEU A 99 4.80 -6.52 -1.80
C LEU A 99 6.03 -7.36 -2.15
N SER A 100 6.12 -8.57 -1.59
CA SER A 100 7.17 -9.57 -1.89
C SER A 100 7.28 -9.86 -3.38
N GLU A 101 6.15 -9.84 -4.07
CA GLU A 101 6.03 -9.89 -5.51
C GLU A 101 5.21 -8.68 -6.00
N PRO A 102 5.64 -7.96 -7.05
CA PRO A 102 4.85 -6.90 -7.64
C PRO A 102 3.47 -7.40 -8.02
N LEU A 103 2.44 -6.55 -7.93
CA LEU A 103 1.06 -6.93 -8.26
C LEU A 103 0.92 -7.54 -9.66
N MET A 104 1.72 -7.07 -10.61
CA MET A 104 1.75 -7.55 -11.99
C MET A 104 2.48 -8.88 -12.16
N THR A 105 3.14 -9.39 -11.11
CA THR A 105 4.07 -10.52 -11.07
C THR A 105 5.30 -10.33 -11.98
N TYR A 106 6.41 -10.97 -11.62
CA TYR A 106 7.59 -10.94 -12.48
C TYR A 106 7.38 -11.76 -13.76
N ASN A 107 6.58 -12.83 -13.67
CA ASN A 107 6.34 -13.76 -14.77
C ASN A 107 5.53 -13.15 -15.92
N LEU A 108 4.55 -12.27 -15.60
CA LEU A 108 3.72 -11.63 -16.63
C LEU A 108 4.33 -10.34 -17.19
N HIS A 109 5.33 -9.76 -16.52
CA HIS A 109 5.93 -8.49 -16.93
C HIS A 109 6.37 -8.46 -18.41
N PRO A 110 7.10 -9.46 -18.95
CA PRO A 110 7.52 -9.44 -20.36
C PRO A 110 6.33 -9.40 -21.34
N VAL A 111 5.28 -10.18 -21.05
CA VAL A 111 4.08 -10.28 -21.90
C VAL A 111 3.35 -8.95 -21.96
N VAL A 112 3.25 -8.24 -20.83
CA VAL A 112 2.52 -6.97 -20.83
C VAL A 112 3.33 -5.84 -21.44
N ILE A 113 4.66 -5.82 -21.27
CA ILE A 113 5.51 -4.84 -21.97
C ILE A 113 5.47 -5.05 -23.49
N GLU A 114 5.50 -6.30 -23.94
CA GLU A 114 5.33 -6.63 -25.36
C GLU A 114 3.96 -6.15 -25.88
N ALA A 115 2.88 -6.45 -25.15
CA ALA A 115 1.55 -6.01 -25.51
C ALA A 115 1.46 -4.48 -25.62
N ALA A 116 1.95 -3.75 -24.62
CA ALA A 116 1.94 -2.28 -24.60
C ALA A 116 2.74 -1.66 -25.77
N SER A 117 3.86 -2.27 -26.14
CA SER A 117 4.71 -1.80 -27.24
C SER A 117 4.06 -1.98 -28.61
N LYS A 118 3.25 -3.04 -28.79
CA LYS A 118 2.53 -3.29 -30.06
C LYS A 118 1.45 -2.23 -30.34
N TYR A 119 0.81 -1.68 -29.32
CA TYR A 119 -0.23 -0.65 -29.49
C TYR A 119 0.31 0.75 -29.81
N HIS A 120 1.62 1.01 -29.66
CA HIS A 120 2.23 2.32 -29.98
C HIS A 120 2.61 2.49 -31.47
N CYS A 121 2.43 1.47 -32.30
CA CYS A 121 2.72 1.49 -33.75
C CYS A 121 1.46 1.34 -34.63
N SER A 122 0.28 1.77 -34.17
CA SER A 122 -0.96 1.81 -34.96
C SER A 122 -1.47 3.23 -35.13
#